data_AF-A0A250X0S9-F1
#
_entry.id   AF-A0A250X0S9-F1
#
_cell.length_a   1.000
_cell.length_b   1.000
_cell.length_c   1.000
_cell.angle_alpha   90.00
_cell.angle_beta   90.00
_cell.angle_gamma   90.00
#
_symmetry.space_group_name_H-M   'P 1'
#
loop_
_entity.id
_entity.type
_entity.pdbx_description
1 polymer ?
#
loop_
_entity_poly.entity_id
_entity_poly.type
_entity_poly.pdbx_seq_one_letter_code
_entity_poly.pdbx_strand_id
1 'polypeptide(L)'
;MSNTYIPLDEMQLPLWKCLLFIYAPALLLFVLLDGVFIALVAGPMFKAALGDMLRPTPDLIAGLLAWAAIVGMVFHFALPKSTTFQTAFVKGLSVGLGLYSTYELTNMSIITTWSWAIVASDIAWGSFACGVTCVVMLLLQGWAGGSRKGHVL
;
A
#
# COMPACT_ATOMS: atom_id res chain seq x y z
N MET A 1 -17.88 7.41 21.99
CA MET A 1 -18.00 7.69 20.53
C MET A 1 -17.55 6.42 19.81
N SER A 2 -18.50 5.61 19.36
CA SER A 2 -18.19 4.33 18.69
C SER A 2 -17.58 4.64 17.32
N ASN A 3 -16.33 4.23 17.13
CA ASN A 3 -15.66 4.24 15.83
C ASN A 3 -16.32 3.13 14.99
N THR A 4 -17.48 3.43 14.42
CA THR A 4 -18.33 2.43 13.78
C THR A 4 -17.76 2.10 12.41
N TYR A 5 -17.02 0.98 12.36
CA TYR A 5 -16.76 0.23 11.14
C TYR A 5 -18.03 0.07 10.31
N ILE A 6 -17.96 0.37 9.01
CA ILE A 6 -19.00 0.03 8.05
C ILE A 6 -18.40 -1.04 7.12
N PRO A 7 -18.85 -2.30 7.22
CA PRO A 7 -18.47 -3.35 6.27
C PRO A 7 -18.63 -2.89 4.81
N LEU A 8 -17.77 -3.32 3.87
CA LEU A 8 -17.85 -2.90 2.46
C LEU A 8 -19.20 -3.27 1.80
N ASP A 9 -19.81 -4.36 2.25
CA ASP A 9 -21.15 -4.83 1.91
C ASP A 9 -22.27 -3.99 2.55
N GLU A 10 -22.08 -3.48 3.77
CA GLU A 10 -23.00 -2.53 4.41
C GLU A 10 -22.84 -1.10 3.90
N MET A 11 -21.72 -0.79 3.26
CA MET A 11 -21.42 0.55 2.77
C MET A 11 -22.40 1.02 1.68
N GLN A 12 -23.18 0.11 1.07
CA GLN A 12 -24.15 0.37 -0.01
C GLN A 12 -23.63 1.37 -1.07
N LEU A 13 -22.31 1.40 -1.27
CA LEU A 13 -21.66 2.23 -2.27
C LEU A 13 -21.31 1.29 -3.43
N PRO A 14 -21.77 1.59 -4.66
CA PRO A 14 -21.36 0.82 -5.81
C PRO A 14 -19.84 0.88 -5.97
N LEU A 15 -19.24 -0.20 -6.48
CA LEU A 15 -17.79 -0.38 -6.60
C LEU A 15 -17.07 0.86 -7.14
N TRP A 16 -17.62 1.52 -8.17
CA TRP A 16 -17.01 2.71 -8.78
C TRP A 16 -16.84 3.88 -7.80
N LYS A 17 -17.72 4.04 -6.80
CA LYS A 17 -17.56 5.06 -5.75
C LYS A 17 -16.45 4.69 -4.77
N CYS A 18 -16.32 3.41 -4.42
CA CYS A 18 -15.21 2.94 -3.60
C CYS A 18 -13.88 3.14 -4.33
N LEU A 19 -13.85 2.85 -5.64
CA LEU A 19 -12.69 3.09 -6.48
C LEU A 19 -12.33 4.59 -6.53
N LEU A 20 -13.32 5.46 -6.68
CA LEU A 20 -13.10 6.90 -6.81
C LEU A 20 -12.71 7.59 -5.50
N PHE A 21 -13.39 7.28 -4.39
CA PHE A 21 -13.27 8.02 -3.13
C PHE A 21 -12.36 7.37 -2.09
N ILE A 22 -12.01 6.09 -2.26
CA ILE A 22 -11.17 5.35 -1.30
C ILE A 22 -9.90 4.88 -1.98
N TYR A 23 -10.03 4.12 -3.08
CA TYR A 23 -8.89 3.52 -3.75
C TYR A 23 -7.98 4.56 -4.43
N ALA A 24 -8.52 5.43 -5.28
CA ALA A 24 -7.71 6.39 -6.03
C ALA A 24 -6.92 7.37 -5.13
N PRO A 25 -7.49 7.95 -4.06
CA PRO A 25 -6.71 8.79 -3.15
C PRO A 25 -5.65 8.00 -2.37
N ALA A 26 -5.95 6.75 -1.98
CA ALA A 26 -4.98 5.90 -1.31
C ALA A 26 -3.84 5.47 -2.24
N LEU A 27 -4.14 5.23 -3.54
CA LEU A 27 -3.13 4.98 -4.56
C LEU A 27 -2.22 6.20 -4.74
N LEU A 28 -2.81 7.39 -4.85
CA LEU A 28 -2.03 8.63 -4.96
C LEU A 28 -1.12 8.82 -3.74
N LEU A 29 -1.63 8.59 -2.53
CA LEU A 29 -0.81 8.63 -1.30
C LEU A 29 0.35 7.63 -1.38
N PHE A 30 0.08 6.38 -1.76
CA PHE A 30 1.10 5.33 -1.85
C PHE A 30 2.20 5.73 -2.84
N VAL A 31 1.83 6.20 -4.02
CA VAL A 31 2.77 6.66 -5.05
C VAL A 31 3.67 7.77 -4.54
N LEU A 32 3.11 8.76 -3.84
CA LEU A 32 3.89 9.87 -3.28
C LEU A 32 4.83 9.39 -2.17
N LEU A 33 4.32 8.55 -1.26
CA LEU A 33 5.08 8.01 -0.15
C LEU A 33 6.26 7.15 -0.64
N ASP A 34 5.96 6.19 -1.52
CA ASP A 34 6.93 5.23 -2.03
C ASP A 34 7.90 5.88 -3.01
N GLY A 35 7.44 6.84 -3.82
CA GLY A 35 8.30 7.62 -4.70
C GLY A 35 9.40 8.38 -3.95
N VAL A 36 9.11 8.91 -2.76
CA VAL A 36 10.11 9.54 -1.89
C VAL A 36 11.13 8.51 -1.37
N PHE A 37 10.67 7.35 -0.93
CA PHE A 37 11.57 6.28 -0.47
C PHE A 37 12.47 5.75 -1.59
N ILE A 38 11.92 5.56 -2.79
CA ILE A 38 12.70 5.16 -3.96
C ILE A 38 13.74 6.22 -4.29
N ALA A 39 13.37 7.50 -4.31
CA ALA A 39 14.30 8.58 -4.64
C ALA A 39 15.47 8.70 -3.64
N LEU A 40 15.19 8.52 -2.34
CA LEU A 40 16.15 8.83 -1.27
C LEU A 40 16.88 7.61 -0.71
N VAL A 41 16.28 6.43 -0.75
CA VAL A 41 16.77 5.24 -0.05
C VAL A 41 16.95 4.06 -1.01
N ALA A 42 15.86 3.54 -1.59
CA ALA A 42 15.95 2.32 -2.40
C ALA A 42 16.73 2.54 -3.70
N GLY A 43 16.57 3.67 -4.40
CA GLY A 43 17.27 3.97 -5.64
C GLY A 43 18.80 3.88 -5.51
N PRO A 44 19.44 4.60 -4.55
CA PRO A 44 20.87 4.45 -4.27
C PRO A 44 21.29 3.03 -3.91
N MET A 45 20.51 2.32 -3.08
CA MET A 45 20.82 0.95 -2.65
C MET A 45 20.78 -0.04 -3.82
N PHE A 46 19.74 0.03 -4.66
CA PHE A 46 19.59 -0.81 -5.84
C PHE A 46 20.67 -0.51 -6.87
N LYS A 47 21.02 0.77 -7.06
CA LYS A 47 22.12 1.15 -7.96
C LYS A 47 23.46 0.60 -7.50
N ALA A 48 23.72 0.60 -6.20
CA ALA A 48 24.93 0.01 -5.64
C ALA A 48 24.98 -1.53 -5.82
N ALA A 49 23.83 -2.21 -5.71
CA ALA A 49 23.75 -3.67 -5.83
C ALA A 49 23.72 -4.19 -7.27
N LEU A 50 23.04 -3.49 -8.18
CA LEU A 50 22.75 -3.97 -9.53
C LEU A 50 23.55 -3.24 -10.62
N GLY A 51 24.04 -2.02 -10.37
CA GLY A 51 24.83 -1.24 -11.32
C GLY A 51 24.18 -1.17 -12.71
N ASP A 52 24.89 -1.65 -13.73
CA ASP A 52 24.47 -1.63 -15.13
C ASP A 52 23.33 -2.59 -15.48
N MET A 53 22.93 -3.48 -14.56
CA MET A 53 21.73 -4.30 -14.73
C MET A 53 20.44 -3.47 -14.62
N LEU A 54 20.49 -2.30 -13.97
CA LEU A 54 19.35 -1.40 -13.91
C LEU A 54 19.10 -0.74 -15.26
N ARG A 55 17.82 -0.58 -15.60
CA ARG A 55 17.43 0.18 -16.78
C ARG A 55 17.87 1.65 -16.62
N PRO A 56 18.40 2.29 -17.67
CA PRO A 56 18.72 3.73 -17.65
C PRO A 56 17.48 4.60 -17.39
N THR A 57 16.34 4.17 -17.92
CA THR A 57 15.03 4.79 -17.69
C THR A 57 14.07 3.74 -17.13
N PRO A 58 13.43 4.01 -15.98
CA PRO A 58 12.43 3.11 -15.42
C PRO A 58 11.27 2.85 -16.40
N ASP A 59 10.77 1.62 -16.40
CA ASP A 59 9.52 1.28 -17.09
C ASP A 59 8.33 1.79 -16.27
N LEU A 60 7.75 2.92 -16.68
CA LEU A 60 6.67 3.57 -15.95
C LEU A 60 5.40 2.73 -15.89
N ILE A 61 5.12 1.93 -16.92
CA ILE A 61 3.91 1.09 -16.96
C ILE A 61 4.04 -0.01 -15.91
N ALA A 62 5.18 -0.70 -15.87
CA ALA A 62 5.43 -1.73 -14.87
C ALA A 62 5.36 -1.17 -13.44
N GLY A 63 5.95 0.01 -13.19
CA GLY A 63 5.90 0.67 -11.88
C GLY A 63 4.48 1.05 -11.45
N LEU A 64 3.70 1.66 -12.34
CA LEU A 64 2.30 2.01 -12.06
C LEU A 64 1.43 0.79 -11.78
N LEU A 65 1.62 -0.30 -12.54
CA LEU A 65 0.92 -1.56 -12.32
C LEU A 65 1.29 -2.20 -10.98
N ALA A 66 2.57 -2.12 -10.58
CA ALA A 66 3.02 -2.61 -9.28
C ALA A 66 2.35 -1.85 -8.13
N TRP A 67 2.36 -0.51 -8.16
CA TRP A 67 1.67 0.31 -7.16
C TRP A 67 0.16 0.04 -7.13
N ALA A 68 -0.49 -0.06 -8.29
CA ALA A 68 -1.91 -0.40 -8.36
C ALA A 68 -2.21 -1.78 -7.76
N ALA A 69 -1.36 -2.78 -8.03
CA ALA A 69 -1.49 -4.11 -7.48
C ALA A 69 -1.33 -4.12 -5.95
N ILE A 70 -0.29 -3.48 -5.41
CA ILE A 70 -0.05 -3.39 -3.96
C ILE A 70 -1.25 -2.76 -3.25
N VAL A 71 -1.69 -1.59 -3.72
CA VAL A 71 -2.84 -0.87 -3.14
C VAL A 71 -4.13 -1.68 -3.33
N GLY A 72 -4.25 -2.41 -4.45
CA GLY A 72 -5.34 -3.35 -4.72
C GLY A 72 -5.43 -4.47 -3.69
N MET A 73 -4.29 -5.05 -3.33
CA MET A 73 -4.20 -6.08 -2.30
C MET A 73 -4.60 -5.52 -0.93
N VAL A 74 -4.15 -4.33 -0.57
CA VAL A 74 -4.56 -3.67 0.69
C VAL A 74 -6.07 -3.43 0.69
N PHE A 75 -6.63 -2.90 -0.40
CA PHE A 75 -8.05 -2.62 -0.54
C PHE A 75 -8.92 -3.87 -0.45
N HIS A 76 -8.50 -5.00 -1.05
CA HIS A 76 -9.29 -6.23 -1.07
C HIS A 76 -9.09 -7.13 0.15
N PHE A 77 -7.91 -7.15 0.76
CA PHE A 77 -7.58 -8.14 1.79
C PHE A 77 -7.42 -7.54 3.19
N ALA A 78 -6.97 -6.28 3.31
CA ALA A 78 -6.76 -5.63 4.60
C ALA A 78 -7.97 -4.78 5.02
N LEU A 79 -8.42 -3.86 4.16
CA LEU A 79 -9.50 -2.91 4.48
C LEU A 79 -10.80 -3.59 4.94
N PRO A 80 -11.35 -4.63 4.27
CA PRO A 80 -12.64 -5.20 4.64
C PRO A 80 -12.65 -5.91 6.00
N LYS A 81 -11.49 -6.09 6.61
CA LYS A 81 -11.35 -6.73 7.92
C LYS A 81 -11.01 -5.69 9.00
N SER A 82 -10.88 -4.42 8.66
CA SER A 82 -10.32 -3.40 9.54
C SER A 82 -11.40 -2.54 10.18
N THR A 83 -11.47 -2.53 11.50
CA THR A 83 -12.53 -1.83 12.26
C THR A 83 -12.02 -0.64 13.08
N THR A 84 -10.71 -0.57 13.29
CA THR A 84 -10.01 0.47 14.06
C THR A 84 -8.71 0.83 13.35
N PHE A 85 -8.10 1.99 13.66
CA PHE A 85 -6.80 2.35 13.05
C PHE A 85 -5.70 1.33 13.37
N GLN A 86 -5.69 0.78 14.59
CA GLN A 86 -4.72 -0.26 14.94
C GLN A 86 -4.91 -1.53 14.10
N THR A 87 -6.16 -2.00 13.95
CA THR A 87 -6.43 -3.19 13.12
C THR A 87 -6.17 -2.94 11.65
N ALA A 88 -6.47 -1.74 11.14
CA ALA A 88 -6.13 -1.31 9.78
C ALA A 88 -4.62 -1.34 9.54
N PHE A 89 -3.86 -0.72 10.44
CA PHE A 89 -2.41 -0.68 10.34
C PHE A 89 -1.81 -2.08 10.35
N VAL A 90 -2.18 -2.94 11.31
CA VAL A 90 -1.65 -4.31 11.41
C VAL A 90 -2.01 -5.16 10.20
N LYS A 91 -3.23 -5.03 9.66
CA LYS A 91 -3.67 -5.80 8.49
C LYS A 91 -3.01 -5.33 7.20
N GLY A 92 -2.88 -4.01 7.02
CA GLY A 92 -2.11 -3.44 5.91
C GLY A 92 -0.63 -3.84 5.99
N LEU A 93 -0.04 -3.76 7.18
CA LEU A 93 1.32 -4.21 7.46
C LEU A 93 1.51 -5.68 7.09
N SER A 94 0.56 -6.55 7.44
CA SER A 94 0.63 -7.98 7.11
C SER A 94 0.58 -8.24 5.60
N VAL A 95 -0.20 -7.47 4.85
CA VAL A 95 -0.23 -7.55 3.38
C VAL A 95 1.13 -7.13 2.80
N GLY A 96 1.67 -5.99 3.24
CA GLY A 96 2.98 -5.52 2.81
C GLY A 96 4.10 -6.50 3.16
N LEU A 97 4.09 -7.06 4.38
CA LEU A 97 5.05 -8.07 4.82
C LEU A 97 5.06 -9.26 3.86
N GLY A 98 3.89 -9.76 3.45
CA GLY A 98 3.80 -10.86 2.48
C GLY A 98 4.37 -10.50 1.11
N LEU A 99 3.95 -9.37 0.54
CA LEU A 99 4.37 -8.94 -0.80
C LEU A 99 5.87 -8.68 -0.88
N TYR A 100 6.38 -7.85 0.02
CA TYR A 100 7.77 -7.42 0.01
C TYR A 100 8.70 -8.55 0.46
N SER A 101 8.33 -9.37 1.45
CA SER A 101 9.17 -10.51 1.84
C SER A 101 9.28 -11.53 0.71
N THR A 102 8.21 -11.77 -0.04
CA THR A 102 8.25 -12.72 -1.16
C THR A 102 9.23 -12.25 -2.23
N TYR A 103 9.17 -10.97 -2.61
CA TYR A 103 10.08 -10.39 -3.60
C TYR A 103 11.53 -10.37 -3.10
N GLU A 104 11.77 -9.79 -1.93
CA GLU A 104 13.10 -9.58 -1.37
C GLU A 104 13.80 -10.89 -1.01
N LEU A 105 13.12 -11.84 -0.38
CA LEU A 105 13.73 -13.12 -0.01
C LEU A 105 13.98 -14.01 -1.24
N THR A 106 13.12 -13.91 -2.26
CA THR A 106 13.36 -14.61 -3.53
C THR A 106 14.61 -14.05 -4.20
N ASN A 107 14.74 -12.72 -4.30
CA ASN A 107 15.94 -12.08 -4.84
C ASN A 107 17.19 -12.42 -4.02
N MET A 108 17.11 -12.39 -2.70
CA MET A 108 18.21 -12.78 -1.81
C MET A 108 18.67 -14.23 -2.04
N SER A 109 17.77 -15.12 -2.47
CA SER A 109 18.11 -16.53 -2.71
C SER A 109 18.78 -16.79 -4.06
N ILE A 110 18.68 -15.86 -5.03
CA ILE A 110 19.16 -16.07 -6.41
C ILE A 110 20.12 -15.00 -6.93
N ILE A 111 20.17 -13.80 -6.33
CA ILE A 111 21.01 -12.68 -6.76
C ILE A 111 22.19 -12.53 -5.80
N THR A 112 23.42 -12.72 -6.31
CA THR A 112 24.64 -12.73 -5.50
C THR A 112 25.01 -11.38 -4.89
N THR A 113 24.58 -10.27 -5.50
CA THR A 113 24.84 -8.91 -5.02
C THR A 113 23.75 -8.39 -4.09
N TRP A 114 22.68 -9.17 -3.87
CA TRP A 114 21.63 -8.79 -2.93
C TRP A 114 22.15 -8.83 -1.50
N SER A 115 21.70 -7.89 -0.67
CA SER A 115 22.17 -7.78 0.71
C SER A 115 21.00 -7.80 1.68
N TRP A 116 21.24 -8.34 2.88
CA TRP A 116 20.27 -8.29 3.97
C TRP A 116 19.85 -6.86 4.35
N ALA A 117 20.70 -5.86 4.07
CA ALA A 117 20.34 -4.46 4.25
C ALA A 117 19.23 -4.02 3.29
N ILE A 118 19.27 -4.43 2.01
CA ILE A 118 18.19 -4.16 1.03
C ILE A 118 16.91 -4.88 1.49
N VAL A 119 17.02 -6.19 1.77
CA VAL A 119 15.90 -7.03 2.21
C VAL A 119 15.18 -6.43 3.41
N ALA A 120 15.91 -6.13 4.48
CA ALA A 120 15.31 -5.62 5.71
C ALA A 120 14.71 -4.21 5.51
N SER A 121 15.38 -3.35 4.74
CA SER A 121 14.91 -1.98 4.51
C SER A 121 13.62 -1.96 3.68
N ASP A 122 13.57 -2.73 2.59
CA ASP A 122 12.42 -2.72 1.69
C ASP A 122 11.22 -3.46 2.30
N ILE A 123 11.44 -4.57 3.03
CA ILE A 123 10.37 -5.23 3.79
C ILE A 123 9.81 -4.28 4.86
N ALA A 124 10.66 -3.62 5.64
CA ALA A 124 10.21 -2.72 6.69
C ALA A 124 9.40 -1.55 6.12
N TRP A 125 9.92 -0.91 5.07
CA TRP A 125 9.25 0.21 4.42
C TRP A 125 7.93 -0.20 3.75
N GLY A 126 7.96 -1.24 2.92
CA GLY A 126 6.79 -1.73 2.20
C GLY A 126 5.65 -2.17 3.12
N SER A 127 6.00 -2.85 4.22
CA SER A 127 5.05 -3.22 5.27
C SER A 127 4.46 -1.97 5.95
N PHE A 128 5.30 -1.01 6.32
CA PHE A 128 4.86 0.24 6.93
C PHE A 128 3.93 1.05 6.01
N ALA A 129 4.32 1.23 4.74
CA ALA A 129 3.56 1.97 3.74
C ALA A 129 2.18 1.34 3.49
N CYS A 130 2.09 0.00 3.43
CA CYS A 130 0.82 -0.71 3.31
C CYS A 130 -0.07 -0.52 4.57
N GLY A 131 0.53 -0.52 5.77
CA GLY A 131 -0.16 -0.22 7.02
C GLY A 131 -0.77 1.18 7.04
N VAL A 132 0.02 2.21 6.70
CA VAL A 132 -0.43 3.60 6.59
C VAL A 132 -1.54 3.75 5.55
N THR A 133 -1.37 3.11 4.39
CA THR A 133 -2.36 3.14 3.30
C THR A 133 -3.70 2.58 3.74
N CYS A 134 -3.70 1.46 4.48
CA CYS A 134 -4.93 0.86 5.02
C CYS A 134 -5.62 1.78 6.03
N VAL A 135 -4.86 2.47 6.90
CA VAL A 135 -5.41 3.46 7.85
C VAL A 135 -6.09 4.60 7.10
N VAL A 136 -5.46 5.13 6.05
CA VAL A 136 -6.04 6.21 5.24
C VAL A 136 -7.30 5.74 4.51
N MET A 137 -7.29 4.53 3.94
CA MET A 137 -8.48 3.96 3.34
C MET A 137 -9.64 3.86 4.36
N LEU A 138 -9.37 3.43 5.60
CA LEU A 138 -10.38 3.36 6.65
C LEU A 138 -10.92 4.74 7.04
N LEU A 139 -10.06 5.78 7.07
CA LEU A 139 -10.48 7.16 7.30
C LEU A 139 -11.40 7.68 6.19
N LEU A 140 -11.02 7.45 4.93
CA LEU A 140 -11.80 7.84 3.75
C LEU A 140 -13.15 7.10 3.72
N GLN A 141 -13.16 5.84 4.13
CA GLN A 141 -14.36 5.03 4.27
C GLN A 141 -15.35 5.65 5.27
N GLY A 142 -14.86 6.02 6.46
CA GLY A 142 -15.67 6.68 7.49
C GLY A 142 -16.21 8.03 7.05
N TRP A 143 -15.41 8.84 6.34
CA TRP A 143 -15.84 10.12 5.79
C TRP A 143 -16.93 9.98 4.71
N ALA A 144 -16.74 9.03 3.78
CA ALA A 144 -17.70 8.76 2.70
C ALA A 144 -19.02 8.18 3.22
N GLY A 145 -18.98 7.35 4.27
CA GLY A 145 -20.17 6.81 4.93
C GLY A 145 -20.89 7.84 5.82
N GLY A 146 -20.15 8.69 6.53
CA GLY A 146 -20.69 9.71 7.43
C GLY A 146 -21.39 10.87 6.70
N SER A 147 -20.85 11.32 5.55
CA SER A 147 -21.41 12.42 4.76
C SER A 147 -22.84 12.15 4.24
N ARG A 148 -23.29 10.89 4.19
CA ARG A 148 -24.66 10.52 3.81
C ARG A 148 -25.69 10.66 4.94
N LYS A 149 -25.29 10.59 6.21
CA LYS A 149 -26.24 10.72 7.34
C LYS A 149 -26.72 12.15 7.57
N GLY A 150 -26.14 13.14 6.88
CA GLY A 150 -26.51 14.57 6.97
C GLY A 150 -27.60 15.05 6.00
N HIS A 151 -28.15 14.18 5.13
CA HIS A 151 -29.19 14.54 4.15
C HIS A 151 -30.56 13.90 4.44
N VAL A 152 -30.91 13.76 5.73
CA VAL A 152 -32.27 13.41 6.18
C VAL A 152 -32.63 14.35 7.33
N LEU A 153 -32.99 15.59 7.00
CA LEU A 153 -33.81 16.48 7.81
C LEU A 153 -34.87 17.10 6.88
#